data_AF-A0A7C1WK79-F1
#
_entry.id   AF-A0A7C1WK79-F1
#
_cell.length_a   1.000
_cell.length_b   1.000
_cell.length_c   1.000
_cell.angle_alpha   90.00
_cell.angle_beta   90.00
_cell.angle_gamma   90.00
#
_symmetry.space_group_name_H-M   'P 1'
#
loop_
_entity.id
_entity.type
_entity.pdbx_description
1 polymer ?
#
loop_
_entity_poly.entity_id
_entity_poly.type
_entity_poly.pdbx_seq_one_letter_code
_entity_poly.pdbx_strand_id
1 'polypeptide(L)'
;MATKPLLVKPRRRVLLETGAWLLLTAILAAGVGVGYGHGWASVLGALFLGGLSWLLLQRAVVEIRERLRFADLPAPLQAHNGRWITVIVLALLLLALWGLARVPNIILFLGSGAVVALAVNILRRAQEQLEPRVQLKIANDNSLLLVRRGASLLESLRAHGYELFTQCGGQGQCATCRVRVLQGPNNWGPLQRGILTPALLQQNYVLACQVQVESDMNIELFQPLVLAWPTLDGQPLSGEPKLVAAGRPQLSPSARRLRRRLPGFNCGACGYATCDAYAQALSGGQVVLNLCLPGGAPVRDRLQAEAEKLQLTQVNQSHA
;
A
#
# COMPACT_ATOMS: atom_id res chain seq x y z
N MET A 1 3.09 -11.65 35.82
CA MET A 1 3.38 -10.20 35.74
C MET A 1 4.52 -10.01 34.77
N ALA A 2 4.22 -9.77 33.49
CA ALA A 2 5.23 -9.52 32.47
C ALA A 2 5.49 -8.00 32.44
N THR A 3 6.71 -7.61 32.82
CA THR A 3 7.17 -6.23 32.77
C THR A 3 7.20 -5.77 31.30
N LYS A 4 6.30 -4.84 30.98
CA LYS A 4 6.23 -4.17 29.69
C LYS A 4 7.58 -3.46 29.47
N PRO A 5 8.38 -3.79 28.43
CA PRO A 5 9.60 -3.06 28.18
C PRO A 5 9.22 -1.61 27.89
N LEU A 6 9.81 -0.69 28.64
CA LEU A 6 9.66 0.74 28.42
C LEU A 6 10.14 1.05 27.00
N LEU A 7 9.18 1.21 26.09
CA LEU A 7 9.37 1.74 24.75
C LEU A 7 9.87 3.19 24.89
N VAL A 8 11.17 3.34 25.05
CA VAL A 8 11.83 4.64 24.91
C VAL A 8 11.59 5.07 23.46
N LYS A 9 10.77 6.11 23.28
CA LYS A 9 10.50 6.72 21.96
C LYS A 9 11.83 6.87 21.21
N PRO A 10 11.96 6.38 19.97
CA PRO A 10 13.24 6.31 19.24
C PRO A 10 13.96 7.66 19.17
N ARG A 11 13.21 8.77 19.12
CA ARG A 11 13.76 10.14 19.16
C ARG A 11 14.66 10.44 20.37
N ARG A 12 14.34 9.94 21.57
CA ARG A 12 15.12 10.27 22.79
C ARG A 12 16.49 9.59 22.81
N ARG A 13 16.56 8.35 22.29
CA ARG A 13 17.82 7.59 22.22
C ARG A 13 18.77 8.19 21.19
N VAL A 14 18.22 8.58 20.02
CA VAL A 14 18.98 9.26 18.96
C VAL A 14 19.57 10.59 19.45
N LEU A 15 18.79 11.41 20.16
CA LEU A 15 19.27 12.68 20.73
C LEU A 15 20.44 12.51 21.71
N LEU A 16 20.37 11.51 22.59
CA LEU A 16 21.43 11.21 23.55
C LEU A 16 22.70 10.67 22.86
N GLU A 17 22.54 9.78 21.88
CA GLU A 17 23.67 9.25 21.09
C GLU A 17 24.32 10.39 20.28
N THR A 18 23.54 11.26 19.63
CA THR A 18 24.09 12.42 18.89
C THR A 18 24.81 13.42 19.80
N GLY A 19 24.30 13.66 21.01
CA GLY A 19 24.94 14.54 21.98
C GLY A 19 26.29 14.01 22.46
N ALA A 20 26.38 12.71 22.75
CA ALA A 20 27.62 12.06 23.17
C ALA A 20 28.71 12.12 22.08
N TRP A 21 28.33 11.90 20.82
CA TRP A 21 29.28 11.98 19.70
C TRP A 21 29.77 13.40 19.43
N LEU A 22 28.90 14.42 19.51
CA LEU A 22 29.29 15.83 19.37
C LEU A 22 30.30 16.24 20.45
N LEU A 23 30.07 15.78 21.69
CA LEU A 23 30.92 16.07 22.83
C LEU A 23 32.31 15.42 22.68
N LEU A 24 32.35 14.15 22.22
CA LEU A 24 33.60 13.45 21.91
C LEU A 24 34.38 14.16 20.78
N THR A 25 33.70 14.57 19.70
CA THR A 25 34.35 15.29 18.60
C THR A 25 34.89 16.65 19.03
N ALA A 26 34.20 17.36 19.92
CA ALA A 26 34.67 18.63 20.47
C ALA A 26 35.91 18.44 21.35
N ILE A 27 35.94 17.40 22.19
CA ILE A 27 37.10 17.06 23.03
C ILE A 27 38.32 16.69 22.16
N LEU A 28 38.13 15.85 21.15
CA LEU A 28 39.22 15.45 20.26
C LEU A 28 39.76 16.62 19.44
N ALA A 29 38.90 17.48 18.90
CA ALA A 29 39.31 18.67 18.15
C ALA A 29 40.05 19.68 19.03
N ALA A 30 39.62 19.88 20.29
CA ALA A 30 40.32 20.72 21.24
C ALA A 30 41.70 20.13 21.61
N GLY A 31 41.79 18.82 21.83
CA GLY A 31 43.05 18.13 22.11
C GLY A 31 44.06 18.24 20.95
N VAL A 32 43.59 18.11 19.71
CA VAL A 32 44.43 18.28 18.50
C VAL A 32 44.85 19.74 18.33
N GLY A 33 43.96 20.71 18.60
CA GLY A 33 44.29 22.14 18.54
C GLY A 33 45.42 22.54 19.50
N VAL A 34 45.39 22.01 20.73
CA VAL A 34 46.41 22.27 21.76
C VAL A 34 47.73 21.55 21.45
N GLY A 35 47.68 20.33 20.93
CA GLY A 35 48.89 19.53 20.68
C GLY A 35 49.77 19.98 19.51
N TYR A 36 49.21 20.72 18.54
CA TYR A 36 49.90 21.07 17.29
C TYR A 36 50.12 22.57 17.07
N GLY A 37 49.81 23.43 18.05
CA GLY A 37 50.11 24.87 18.01
C GLY A 37 49.26 25.67 17.01
N HIS A 38 48.08 25.17 16.64
CA HIS A 38 47.19 25.84 15.69
C HIS A 38 46.32 26.90 16.37
N GLY A 39 46.15 28.07 15.74
CA GLY A 39 45.32 29.15 16.26
C GLY A 39 43.83 28.77 16.30
N TRP A 40 43.10 29.25 17.32
CA TRP A 40 41.69 28.91 17.59
C TRP A 40 40.75 29.06 16.38
N ALA A 41 41.03 29.97 15.45
CA ALA A 41 40.25 30.15 14.22
C ALA A 41 40.27 28.90 13.31
N SER A 42 41.40 28.20 13.22
CA SER A 42 41.54 26.97 12.42
C SER A 42 40.86 25.76 13.07
N VAL A 43 40.90 25.69 14.41
CA VAL A 43 40.18 24.68 15.20
C VAL A 43 38.67 24.86 15.05
N LEU A 44 38.18 26.10 15.12
CA LEU A 44 36.77 26.43 14.90
C LEU A 44 36.31 26.15 13.46
N GLY A 45 37.14 26.43 12.45
CA GLY A 45 36.86 26.10 11.05
C GLY A 45 36.74 24.59 10.80
N ALA A 46 37.65 23.80 11.38
CA ALA A 46 37.61 22.34 11.30
C ALA A 46 36.39 21.75 12.05
N LEU A 47 36.01 22.33 13.19
CA LEU A 47 34.81 21.96 13.94
C LEU A 47 33.52 22.30 13.18
N PHE A 48 33.44 23.45 12.50
CA PHE A 48 32.25 23.83 11.74
C PHE A 48 32.09 23.00 10.46
N LEU A 49 33.13 22.90 9.63
CA LEU A 49 33.07 22.15 8.36
C LEU A 49 33.03 20.64 8.61
N GLY A 50 33.86 20.14 9.54
CA GLY A 50 33.87 18.73 9.94
C GLY A 50 32.61 18.34 10.72
N GLY A 51 32.12 19.21 11.61
CA GLY A 51 30.90 18.96 12.40
C GLY A 51 29.63 18.98 11.55
N LEU A 52 29.52 19.89 10.58
CA LEU A 52 28.38 19.90 9.65
C LEU A 52 28.40 18.65 8.75
N SER A 53 29.57 18.27 8.22
CA SER A 53 29.73 17.03 7.45
C SER A 53 29.39 15.79 8.30
N TRP A 54 29.78 15.78 9.57
CA TRP A 54 29.49 14.70 10.51
C TRP A 54 27.99 14.58 10.80
N LEU A 55 27.30 15.70 11.05
CA LEU A 55 25.86 15.73 11.25
C LEU A 55 25.08 15.27 10.00
N LEU A 56 25.55 15.65 8.81
CA LEU A 56 24.96 15.19 7.54
C LEU A 56 25.18 13.69 7.32
N LEU A 57 26.37 13.16 7.63
CA LEU A 57 26.65 11.73 7.56
C LEU A 57 25.79 10.94 8.55
N GLN A 58 25.68 11.41 9.81
CA GLN A 58 24.82 10.80 10.82
C GLN A 58 23.35 10.82 10.38
N ARG A 59 22.86 11.94 9.84
CA ARG A 59 21.51 12.04 9.29
C ARG A 59 21.30 11.07 8.13
N ALA A 60 22.26 10.95 7.22
CA ALA A 60 22.19 10.01 6.10
C ALA A 60 22.16 8.56 6.59
N VAL A 61 22.99 8.18 7.57
CA VAL A 61 23.00 6.83 8.16
C VAL A 61 21.68 6.53 8.88
N VAL A 62 21.12 7.50 9.62
CA VAL A 62 19.81 7.35 10.27
C VAL A 62 18.69 7.23 9.24
N GLU A 63 18.68 8.05 8.20
CA GLU A 63 17.70 7.99 7.10
C GLU A 63 17.79 6.65 6.35
N ILE A 64 19.01 6.16 6.07
CA ILE A 64 19.24 4.83 5.48
C ILE A 64 18.73 3.74 6.41
N ARG A 65 18.96 3.83 7.72
CA ARG A 65 18.49 2.85 8.72
C ARG A 65 16.97 2.88 8.90
N GLU A 66 16.34 4.05 8.82
CA GLU A 66 14.88 4.17 8.91
C GLU A 66 14.17 3.70 7.63
N ARG A 67 14.79 3.88 6.46
CA ARG A 67 14.24 3.44 5.16
C ARG A 67 14.51 1.97 4.87
N LEU A 68 15.67 1.44 5.27
CA LEU A 68 15.96 0.01 5.19
C LEU A 68 15.33 -0.69 6.39
N ARG A 69 14.14 -1.26 6.21
CA ARG A 69 13.65 -2.22 7.21
C ARG A 69 14.61 -3.41 7.19
N PHE A 70 15.14 -3.76 8.36
CA PHE A 70 16.05 -4.91 8.49
C PHE A 70 15.48 -6.21 7.91
N ALA A 71 14.14 -6.32 7.83
CA ALA A 71 13.42 -7.43 7.23
C ALA A 71 13.67 -7.62 5.72
N ASP A 72 14.06 -6.56 5.01
CA ASP A 72 14.20 -6.57 3.55
C ASP A 72 15.63 -6.89 3.09
N LEU A 73 16.58 -7.11 4.02
CA LEU A 73 17.96 -7.47 3.67
C LEU A 73 18.08 -8.97 3.30
N PRO A 74 18.96 -9.35 2.36
CA PRO A 74 19.27 -10.75 2.09
C PRO A 74 19.73 -11.49 3.36
N ALA A 75 19.31 -12.75 3.52
CA ALA A 75 19.64 -13.61 4.67
C ALA A 75 21.11 -13.56 5.16
N PRO A 76 22.15 -13.57 4.29
CA PRO A 76 23.55 -13.47 4.76
C PRO A 76 23.87 -12.15 5.47
N LEU A 77 23.21 -11.04 5.13
CA LEU A 77 23.43 -9.74 5.76
C LEU A 77 22.66 -9.58 7.07
N GLN A 78 21.50 -10.26 7.20
CA GLN A 78 20.72 -10.28 8.43
C GLN A 78 21.48 -10.95 9.60
N ALA A 79 22.28 -11.98 9.31
CA ALA A 79 23.03 -12.78 10.29
C ALA A 79 24.00 -11.98 11.17
N HIS A 80 24.39 -10.78 10.76
CA HIS A 80 25.42 -9.99 11.42
C HIS A 80 24.88 -8.75 12.17
N ASN A 81 23.57 -8.67 12.39
CA ASN A 81 22.90 -7.78 13.34
C ASN A 81 23.34 -6.29 13.27
N GLY A 82 23.58 -5.78 12.06
CA GLY A 82 23.98 -4.38 11.83
C GLY A 82 25.43 -4.02 12.17
N ARG A 83 26.28 -4.99 12.57
CA ARG A 83 27.70 -4.74 12.90
C ARG A 83 28.51 -4.18 11.72
N TRP A 84 28.13 -4.51 10.48
CA TRP A 84 28.77 -3.95 9.29
C TRP A 84 28.57 -2.44 9.15
N ILE A 85 27.40 -1.92 9.55
CA ILE A 85 27.11 -0.47 9.49
C ILE A 85 28.06 0.26 10.45
N THR A 86 28.25 -0.27 11.65
CA THR A 86 29.23 0.29 12.61
C THR A 86 30.65 0.23 12.08
N VAL A 87 31.05 -0.85 11.38
CA VAL A 87 32.40 -0.97 10.79
C VAL A 87 32.59 0.03 9.64
N ILE A 88 31.59 0.21 8.78
CA ILE A 88 31.63 1.20 7.69
C ILE A 88 31.69 2.63 8.25
N VAL A 89 30.89 2.95 9.27
CA VAL A 89 30.93 4.26 9.92
C VAL A 89 32.27 4.51 10.61
N LEU A 90 32.84 3.50 11.28
CA LEU A 90 34.17 3.61 11.91
C LEU A 90 35.27 3.79 10.86
N ALA A 91 35.20 3.09 9.73
CA ALA A 91 36.14 3.20 8.63
C ALA A 91 36.07 4.58 7.96
N LEU A 92 34.86 5.11 7.73
CA LEU A 92 34.65 6.46 7.22
C LEU A 92 35.12 7.54 8.21
N LEU A 93 34.89 7.35 9.51
CA LEU A 93 35.41 8.24 10.55
C LEU A 93 36.94 8.22 10.57
N LEU A 94 37.56 7.05 10.50
CA LEU A 94 39.02 6.90 10.44
C LEU A 94 39.60 7.55 9.18
N LEU A 95 38.96 7.38 8.02
CA LEU A 95 39.36 8.05 6.76
C LEU A 95 39.22 9.58 6.85
N ALA A 96 38.14 10.08 7.46
CA ALA A 96 37.95 11.51 7.69
C ALA A 96 38.99 12.09 8.66
N LEU A 97 39.34 11.35 9.72
CA LEU A 97 40.40 11.70 10.66
C LEU A 97 41.79 11.62 10.02
N TRP A 98 42.02 10.67 9.09
CA TRP A 98 43.24 10.58 8.30
C TRP A 98 43.41 11.77 7.34
N GLY A 99 42.29 12.35 6.88
CA GLY A 99 42.27 13.58 6.08
C GLY A 99 42.80 14.83 6.80
N LEU A 100 42.96 14.82 8.14
CA LEU A 100 43.63 15.91 8.86
C LEU A 100 45.14 15.97 8.58
N ALA A 101 45.72 14.92 7.99
CA ALA A 101 47.14 14.86 7.58
C ALA A 101 47.34 15.33 6.12
N ARG A 102 47.41 16.65 5.91
CA ARG A 102 48.06 17.34 4.77
C ARG A 102 47.80 16.82 3.34
N VAL A 103 46.56 16.87 2.85
CA VAL A 103 46.24 16.97 1.41
C VAL A 103 45.08 17.99 1.24
N PRO A 104 44.97 18.77 0.15
CA PRO A 104 43.83 19.67 -0.05
C PRO A 104 42.53 18.87 -0.23
N ASN A 105 41.79 18.72 0.88
CA ASN A 105 40.72 17.74 1.12
C ASN A 105 39.45 17.85 0.25
N ILE A 106 39.32 18.90 -0.58
CA ILE A 106 38.10 19.10 -1.38
C ILE A 106 37.94 18.02 -2.47
N ILE A 107 39.03 17.59 -3.10
CA ILE A 107 38.97 16.63 -4.22
C ILE A 107 38.60 15.23 -3.72
N LEU A 108 39.15 14.80 -2.58
CA LEU A 108 38.84 13.49 -1.98
C LEU A 108 37.39 13.44 -1.48
N PHE A 109 36.89 14.55 -0.93
CA PHE A 109 35.52 14.67 -0.45
C PHE A 109 34.50 14.67 -1.59
N LEU A 110 34.70 15.49 -2.63
CA LEU A 110 33.84 15.51 -3.81
C LEU A 110 33.91 14.20 -4.60
N GLY A 111 35.10 13.61 -4.71
CA GLY A 111 35.31 12.31 -5.37
C GLY A 111 34.60 11.16 -4.66
N SER A 112 34.75 11.05 -3.33
CA SER A 112 34.06 10.01 -2.55
C SER A 112 32.54 10.19 -2.56
N GLY A 113 32.04 11.42 -2.48
CA GLY A 113 30.61 11.72 -2.63
C GLY A 113 30.05 11.30 -4.00
N ALA A 114 30.79 11.58 -5.09
CA ALA A 114 30.38 11.17 -6.44
C ALA A 114 30.38 9.64 -6.61
N VAL A 115 31.37 8.94 -6.06
CA VAL A 115 31.43 7.47 -6.09
C VAL A 115 30.28 6.85 -5.32
N VAL A 116 29.96 7.37 -4.13
CA VAL A 116 28.81 6.89 -3.33
C VAL A 116 27.49 7.17 -4.06
N ALA A 117 27.31 8.37 -4.61
CA ALA A 117 26.10 8.70 -5.38
C ALA A 117 25.93 7.81 -6.61
N LEU A 118 27.03 7.53 -7.33
CA LEU A 118 27.04 6.61 -8.46
C LEU A 118 26.68 5.18 -8.01
N ALA A 119 27.30 4.70 -6.94
CA ALA A 119 27.02 3.37 -6.38
C ALA A 119 25.56 3.24 -5.95
N VAL A 120 25.00 4.23 -5.25
CA VAL A 120 23.58 4.27 -4.87
C VAL A 120 22.68 4.26 -6.10
N ASN A 121 23.01 5.02 -7.14
CA ASN A 121 22.21 5.05 -8.38
C ASN A 121 22.26 3.72 -9.14
N ILE A 122 23.43 3.06 -9.19
CA ILE A 122 23.59 1.72 -9.78
C ILE A 122 22.78 0.69 -8.99
N LEU A 123 22.90 0.71 -7.66
CA LEU A 123 22.15 -0.21 -6.79
C LEU A 123 20.63 -0.01 -6.92
N ARG A 124 20.16 1.24 -7.03
CA ARG A 124 18.74 1.54 -7.24
C ARG A 124 18.25 0.99 -8.59
N ARG A 125 19.01 1.21 -9.67
CA ARG A 125 18.68 0.66 -11.00
C ARG A 125 18.70 -0.87 -11.01
N ALA A 126 19.66 -1.49 -10.32
CA ALA A 126 19.72 -2.93 -10.18
C ALA A 126 18.49 -3.46 -9.42
N GLN A 127 18.09 -2.81 -8.32
CA GLN A 127 16.88 -3.19 -7.58
C GLN A 127 15.61 -3.07 -8.43
N GLU A 128 15.45 -2.01 -9.21
CA GLU A 128 14.30 -1.84 -10.13
C GLU A 128 14.20 -2.97 -11.17
N GLN A 129 15.33 -3.53 -11.62
CA GLN A 129 15.34 -4.66 -12.57
C GLN A 129 15.13 -6.03 -11.91
N LEU A 130 15.39 -6.14 -10.62
CA LEU A 130 15.33 -7.39 -9.85
C LEU A 130 13.99 -7.60 -9.14
N GLU A 131 13.04 -6.65 -9.20
CA GLU A 131 11.71 -6.85 -8.63
C GLU A 131 10.94 -7.94 -9.42
N PRO A 132 10.64 -9.09 -8.81
CA PRO A 132 9.89 -10.15 -9.49
C PRO A 132 8.51 -9.63 -9.89
N ARG A 133 8.20 -9.71 -11.18
CA ARG A 133 6.87 -9.38 -11.72
C ARG A 133 6.00 -10.62 -11.79
N VAL A 134 4.71 -10.41 -11.60
CA VAL A 134 3.67 -11.44 -11.57
C VAL A 134 2.61 -11.09 -12.61
N GLN A 135 2.05 -12.11 -13.24
CA GLN A 135 1.01 -11.95 -14.25
C GLN A 135 -0.38 -11.99 -13.61
N LEU A 136 -1.14 -10.91 -13.79
CA LEU A 136 -2.53 -10.79 -13.36
C LEU A 136 -3.42 -10.79 -14.60
N LYS A 137 -4.20 -11.86 -14.79
CA LYS A 137 -5.17 -11.96 -15.88
C LYS A 137 -6.53 -11.45 -15.41
N ILE A 138 -7.16 -10.58 -16.20
CA ILE A 138 -8.52 -10.11 -15.97
C ILE A 138 -9.44 -10.81 -16.96
N ALA A 139 -10.38 -11.62 -16.44
CA ALA A 139 -11.28 -12.41 -17.26
C ALA A 139 -12.28 -11.57 -18.07
N ASN A 140 -12.60 -10.37 -17.59
CA ASN A 140 -13.63 -9.53 -18.18
C ASN A 140 -13.28 -9.00 -19.59
N ASP A 141 -12.01 -8.65 -19.82
CA ASP A 141 -11.51 -8.10 -21.09
C ASP A 141 -10.34 -8.91 -21.66
N ASN A 142 -10.01 -10.05 -21.03
CA ASN A 142 -8.84 -10.88 -21.34
C ASN A 142 -7.51 -10.12 -21.28
N SER A 143 -7.44 -9.01 -20.56
CA SER A 143 -6.19 -8.28 -20.38
C SER A 143 -5.23 -9.04 -19.45
N LEU A 144 -3.93 -8.89 -19.73
CA LEU A 144 -2.85 -9.45 -18.94
C LEU A 144 -1.99 -8.30 -18.41
N LEU A 145 -1.96 -8.15 -17.09
CA LEU A 145 -1.25 -7.08 -16.40
C LEU A 145 0.03 -7.64 -15.77
N LEU A 146 1.13 -6.91 -15.92
CA LEU A 146 2.40 -7.22 -15.27
C LEU A 146 2.54 -6.37 -14.02
N VAL A 147 2.30 -6.99 -12.87
CA VAL A 147 2.23 -6.30 -11.58
C VAL A 147 3.41 -6.69 -10.69
N ARG A 148 3.77 -5.81 -9.76
CA ARG A 148 4.87 -6.05 -8.82
C ARG A 148 4.43 -7.07 -7.76
N ARG A 149 5.27 -8.08 -7.51
CA ARG A 149 5.02 -9.06 -6.43
C ARG A 149 4.91 -8.35 -5.07
N GLY A 150 3.90 -8.71 -4.28
CA GLY A 150 3.63 -8.13 -2.97
C GLY A 150 2.86 -6.80 -2.98
N ALA A 151 2.59 -6.21 -4.15
CA ALA A 151 1.73 -5.04 -4.24
C ALA A 151 0.28 -5.40 -3.88
N SER A 152 -0.48 -4.42 -3.37
CA SER A 152 -1.92 -4.61 -3.15
C SER A 152 -2.63 -4.82 -4.49
N LEU A 153 -3.62 -5.70 -4.52
CA LEU A 153 -4.42 -5.95 -5.71
C LEU A 153 -5.18 -4.69 -6.16
N LEU A 154 -5.71 -3.90 -5.21
CA LEU A 154 -6.37 -2.63 -5.50
C LEU A 154 -5.41 -1.62 -6.14
N GLU A 155 -4.20 -1.48 -5.59
CA GLU A 155 -3.18 -0.57 -6.11
C GLU A 155 -2.73 -1.00 -7.51
N SER A 156 -2.51 -2.31 -7.69
CA SER A 156 -2.11 -2.91 -8.97
C SER A 156 -3.14 -2.66 -10.07
N LEU A 157 -4.43 -2.79 -9.74
CA LEU A 157 -5.53 -2.51 -10.66
C LEU A 157 -5.62 -1.02 -11.01
N ARG A 158 -5.55 -0.14 -10.01
CA ARG A 158 -5.60 1.32 -10.22
C ARG A 158 -4.45 1.80 -11.10
N ALA A 159 -3.24 1.29 -10.88
CA ALA A 159 -2.06 1.64 -11.68
C ALA A 159 -2.21 1.29 -13.17
N HIS A 160 -3.07 0.32 -13.52
CA HIS A 160 -3.34 -0.10 -14.90
C HIS A 160 -4.65 0.46 -15.46
N GLY A 161 -5.26 1.44 -14.77
CA GLY A 161 -6.48 2.13 -15.21
C GLY A 161 -7.78 1.40 -14.83
N TYR A 162 -7.73 0.37 -13.99
CA TYR A 162 -8.91 -0.29 -13.43
C TYR A 162 -9.26 0.35 -12.09
N GLU A 163 -10.22 1.27 -12.11
CA GLU A 163 -10.68 1.92 -10.89
C GLU A 163 -11.79 1.11 -10.22
N LEU A 164 -11.50 0.60 -9.04
CA LEU A 164 -12.53 0.02 -8.17
C LEU A 164 -13.13 1.09 -7.27
N PHE A 165 -14.45 1.14 -7.21
CA PHE A 165 -15.18 1.93 -6.22
C PHE A 165 -14.80 1.48 -4.80
N THR A 166 -14.20 2.40 -4.03
CA THR A 166 -13.78 2.15 -2.65
C THR A 166 -14.38 3.19 -1.71
N GLN A 167 -15.50 2.87 -1.07
CA GLN A 167 -16.17 3.80 -0.16
C GLN A 167 -15.30 4.16 1.07
N CYS A 168 -14.51 3.21 1.58
CA CYS A 168 -13.61 3.42 2.71
C CYS A 168 -12.17 3.80 2.30
N GLY A 169 -11.91 4.07 1.01
CA GLY A 169 -10.56 4.39 0.52
C GLY A 169 -9.55 3.24 0.63
N GLY A 170 -9.99 1.98 0.81
CA GLY A 170 -9.10 0.81 0.90
C GLY A 170 -8.80 0.31 2.31
N GLN A 171 -9.44 0.85 3.34
CA GLN A 171 -9.26 0.44 4.74
C GLN A 171 -9.88 -0.93 5.11
N GLY A 172 -10.51 -1.62 4.15
CA GLY A 172 -11.13 -2.92 4.40
C GLY A 172 -12.32 -2.83 5.35
N GLN A 173 -13.27 -1.92 5.09
CA GLN A 173 -14.46 -1.74 5.97
C GLN A 173 -15.81 -1.81 5.23
N CYS A 174 -15.84 -1.72 3.90
CA CYS A 174 -17.07 -1.45 3.14
C CYS A 174 -17.40 -2.47 2.04
N ALA A 175 -16.63 -3.55 1.88
CA ALA A 175 -16.83 -4.62 0.88
C ALA A 175 -16.92 -4.22 -0.61
N THR A 176 -16.80 -2.93 -0.95
CA THR A 176 -17.01 -2.40 -2.31
C THR A 176 -15.85 -2.70 -3.25
N CYS A 177 -14.62 -2.77 -2.74
CA CYS A 177 -13.42 -3.16 -3.49
C CYS A 177 -13.31 -4.68 -3.75
N ARG A 178 -14.39 -5.44 -3.58
CA ARG A 178 -14.30 -6.89 -3.73
C ARG A 178 -14.00 -7.28 -5.18
N VAL A 179 -13.33 -8.40 -5.36
CA VAL A 179 -13.07 -8.99 -6.68
C VAL A 179 -13.22 -10.50 -6.55
N ARG A 180 -13.59 -11.16 -7.63
CA ARG A 180 -13.72 -12.61 -7.62
C ARG A 180 -12.43 -13.23 -8.12
N VAL A 181 -11.87 -14.17 -7.37
CA VAL A 181 -10.67 -14.90 -7.80
C VAL A 181 -11.12 -16.19 -8.50
N LEU A 182 -10.77 -16.32 -9.78
CA LEU A 182 -11.05 -17.52 -10.57
C LEU A 182 -9.93 -18.55 -10.40
N GLN A 183 -8.69 -18.09 -10.37
CA GLN A 183 -7.51 -18.92 -10.18
C GLN A 183 -6.47 -18.15 -9.37
N GLY A 184 -5.93 -18.77 -8.32
CA GLY A 184 -4.95 -18.16 -7.43
C GLY A 184 -5.01 -18.77 -6.04
N PRO A 185 -4.31 -18.16 -5.06
CA PRO A 185 -4.39 -18.57 -3.66
C PRO A 185 -5.84 -18.61 -3.17
N ASN A 186 -6.18 -19.55 -2.28
CA ASN A 186 -7.53 -19.72 -1.75
C ASN A 186 -7.64 -19.32 -0.27
N ASN A 187 -6.55 -18.88 0.36
CA ASN A 187 -6.50 -18.47 1.75
C ASN A 187 -6.06 -17.01 1.89
N TRP A 188 -7.01 -16.13 2.15
CA TRP A 188 -6.80 -14.68 2.16
C TRP A 188 -6.94 -14.04 3.56
N GLY A 189 -6.80 -14.86 4.60
CA GLY A 189 -6.79 -14.41 5.99
C GLY A 189 -8.19 -14.18 6.61
N PRO A 190 -8.25 -13.95 7.94
CA PRO A 190 -9.50 -13.82 8.68
C PRO A 190 -10.21 -12.47 8.49
N LEU A 191 -9.49 -11.44 8.04
CA LEU A 191 -9.98 -10.07 7.94
C LEU A 191 -11.22 -9.94 7.05
N GLN A 192 -11.42 -10.85 6.11
CA GLN A 192 -12.54 -10.82 5.18
C GLN A 192 -13.84 -11.33 5.79
N ARG A 193 -13.77 -12.22 6.81
CA ARG A 193 -14.93 -12.98 7.33
C ARG A 193 -15.95 -12.12 8.08
N GLY A 194 -15.58 -10.90 8.48
CA GLY A 194 -16.50 -9.95 9.12
C GLY A 194 -17.12 -8.92 8.17
N ILE A 195 -16.62 -8.81 6.94
CA ILE A 195 -17.02 -7.77 5.98
C ILE A 195 -17.76 -8.39 4.79
N LEU A 196 -17.30 -9.55 4.32
CA LEU A 196 -17.96 -10.31 3.28
C LEU A 196 -18.96 -11.29 3.90
N THR A 197 -20.11 -11.40 3.27
CA THR A 197 -21.11 -12.41 3.66
C THR A 197 -20.61 -13.81 3.31
N PRO A 198 -21.07 -14.86 4.04
CA PRO A 198 -20.68 -16.25 3.75
C PRO A 198 -20.94 -16.66 2.30
N ALA A 199 -22.03 -16.18 1.69
CA ALA A 199 -22.37 -16.45 0.29
C ALA A 199 -21.31 -15.91 -0.69
N LEU A 200 -20.74 -14.73 -0.42
CA LEU A 200 -19.68 -14.16 -1.24
C LEU A 200 -18.34 -14.88 -1.03
N LEU A 201 -18.03 -15.28 0.21
CA LEU A 201 -16.82 -16.05 0.50
C LEU A 201 -16.84 -17.42 -0.22
N GLN A 202 -18.00 -18.09 -0.25
CA GLN A 202 -18.19 -19.36 -0.99
C GLN A 202 -17.97 -19.20 -2.50
N GLN A 203 -18.18 -18.01 -3.04
CA GLN A 203 -17.97 -17.70 -4.46
C GLN A 203 -16.55 -17.20 -4.77
N ASN A 204 -15.62 -17.31 -3.81
CA ASN A 204 -14.24 -16.84 -3.90
C ASN A 204 -14.10 -15.32 -4.11
N TYR A 205 -14.99 -14.52 -3.50
CA TYR A 205 -14.78 -13.08 -3.42
C TYR A 205 -13.76 -12.72 -2.34
N VAL A 206 -12.87 -11.79 -2.68
CA VAL A 206 -11.83 -11.25 -1.80
C VAL A 206 -11.84 -9.74 -1.82
N LEU A 207 -11.30 -9.09 -0.79
CA LEU A 207 -11.15 -7.64 -0.75
C LEU A 207 -9.85 -7.22 -1.43
N ALA A 208 -9.92 -6.62 -2.63
CA ALA A 208 -8.73 -6.23 -3.39
C ALA A 208 -7.80 -5.28 -2.60
N CYS A 209 -8.35 -4.47 -1.68
CA CYS A 209 -7.54 -3.55 -0.87
C CYS A 209 -6.73 -4.22 0.24
N GLN A 210 -7.06 -5.46 0.63
CA GLN A 210 -6.37 -6.20 1.69
C GLN A 210 -5.51 -7.34 1.14
N VAL A 211 -5.73 -7.74 -0.11
CA VAL A 211 -5.00 -8.83 -0.78
C VAL A 211 -3.73 -8.31 -1.45
N GLN A 212 -2.64 -9.05 -1.29
CA GLN A 212 -1.37 -8.82 -1.99
C GLN A 212 -1.21 -9.82 -3.13
N VAL A 213 -0.61 -9.37 -4.23
CA VAL A 213 -0.37 -10.21 -5.41
C VAL A 213 0.98 -10.91 -5.27
N GLU A 214 0.98 -12.16 -4.82
CA GLU A 214 2.22 -12.92 -4.60
C GLU A 214 2.59 -13.87 -5.74
N SER A 215 1.61 -14.29 -6.54
CA SER A 215 1.73 -15.28 -7.62
C SER A 215 0.70 -15.02 -8.71
N ASP A 216 0.90 -15.64 -9.87
CA ASP A 216 0.05 -15.43 -11.04
C ASP A 216 -1.39 -15.80 -10.70
N MET A 217 -2.33 -14.91 -11.06
CA MET A 217 -3.72 -15.10 -10.71
C MET A 217 -4.67 -14.59 -11.80
N ASN A 218 -5.84 -15.20 -11.85
CA ASN A 218 -6.92 -14.82 -12.74
C ASN A 218 -8.10 -14.31 -11.92
N ILE A 219 -8.56 -13.11 -12.23
CA ILE A 219 -9.63 -12.44 -11.49
C ILE A 219 -10.76 -11.99 -12.41
N GLU A 220 -11.95 -11.89 -11.81
CA GLU A 220 -13.14 -11.34 -12.44
C GLU A 220 -13.61 -10.12 -11.63
N LEU A 221 -13.82 -9.01 -12.34
CA LEU A 221 -14.32 -7.74 -11.81
C LEU A 221 -15.85 -7.67 -11.99
N PHE A 222 -16.58 -7.07 -11.05
CA PHE A 222 -18.03 -6.89 -11.22
C PHE A 222 -18.37 -5.48 -11.75
N GLN A 223 -19.53 -5.33 -12.38
CA GLN A 223 -20.04 -4.04 -12.84
C GLN A 223 -21.17 -3.50 -11.93
N PRO A 224 -21.44 -2.18 -11.93
CA PRO A 224 -20.70 -1.08 -12.53
C PRO A 224 -19.71 -0.50 -11.50
N LEU A 225 -18.41 -0.73 -11.70
CA LEU A 225 -17.36 -0.13 -10.87
C LEU A 225 -16.87 1.22 -11.43
N VAL A 226 -17.33 1.61 -12.63
CA VAL A 226 -17.04 2.94 -13.19
C VAL A 226 -18.25 3.84 -12.94
N LEU A 227 -18.17 4.68 -11.90
CA LEU A 227 -18.82 5.98 -12.00
C LEU A 227 -18.04 6.72 -13.08
N ALA A 228 -18.70 7.13 -14.16
CA ALA A 228 -18.16 8.23 -14.93
C ALA A 228 -18.07 9.41 -13.93
N TRP A 229 -16.86 9.81 -13.57
CA TRP A 229 -16.68 11.02 -12.76
C TRP A 229 -17.27 12.19 -13.56
N PRO A 230 -18.03 13.11 -12.92
CA PRO A 230 -18.38 14.35 -13.59
C PRO A 230 -17.09 15.06 -13.98
N THR A 231 -16.90 15.31 -15.27
CA THR A 231 -15.81 16.14 -15.80
C THR A 231 -15.92 17.53 -15.19
N LEU A 232 -14.88 18.00 -14.51
CA LEU A 232 -14.70 19.43 -14.23
C LEU A 232 -14.23 20.08 -15.53
N ASP A 233 -14.99 21.03 -16.06
CA ASP A 233 -14.66 21.82 -17.26
C ASP A 233 -14.35 21.00 -18.53
N GLY A 234 -14.97 19.82 -18.68
CA GLY A 234 -14.79 18.96 -19.86
C GLY A 234 -13.39 18.34 -20.00
N GLN A 235 -12.55 18.44 -18.96
CA GLN A 235 -11.21 17.85 -18.94
C GLN A 235 -11.22 16.60 -18.04
N PRO A 236 -10.84 15.42 -18.57
CA PRO A 236 -10.70 14.22 -17.75
C PRO A 236 -9.54 14.40 -16.76
N LEU A 237 -9.79 14.13 -15.48
CA LEU A 237 -8.76 14.06 -14.44
C LEU A 237 -7.82 12.89 -14.77
N SER A 238 -6.72 13.18 -15.46
CA SER A 238 -5.58 12.29 -15.77
C SER A 238 -5.91 10.78 -15.82
N GLY A 239 -6.40 10.33 -16.97
CA GLY A 239 -6.62 8.92 -17.29
C GLY A 239 -8.10 8.58 -17.37
N GLU A 240 -8.62 8.37 -18.58
CA GLU A 240 -9.96 7.82 -18.73
C GLU A 240 -10.02 6.44 -18.06
N PRO A 241 -10.95 6.19 -17.13
CA PRO A 241 -11.09 4.88 -16.50
C PRO A 241 -11.38 3.85 -17.59
N LYS A 242 -10.61 2.76 -17.63
CA LYS A 242 -10.87 1.68 -18.58
C LYS A 242 -12.21 1.04 -18.23
N LEU A 243 -13.22 1.37 -19.03
CA LEU A 243 -14.53 0.74 -18.97
C LEU A 243 -14.39 -0.70 -19.45
N VAL A 244 -14.29 -1.61 -18.49
CA VAL A 244 -14.27 -3.04 -18.77
C VAL A 244 -15.66 -3.44 -19.24
N ALA A 245 -15.79 -3.71 -20.54
CA ALA A 245 -17.02 -4.17 -21.18
C ALA A 245 -17.32 -5.65 -20.87
N ALA A 246 -17.35 -6.04 -19.59
CA ALA A 246 -18.07 -7.27 -19.23
C ALA A 246 -19.56 -7.04 -19.51
N GLY A 247 -20.24 -7.96 -20.18
CA GLY A 247 -21.67 -7.80 -20.43
C GLY A 247 -22.42 -7.62 -19.12
N ARG A 248 -23.19 -6.53 -18.98
CA ARG A 248 -24.17 -6.45 -17.88
C ARG A 248 -25.01 -7.73 -17.93
N PRO A 249 -25.29 -8.38 -16.79
CA PRO A 249 -26.16 -9.55 -16.77
C PRO A 249 -27.45 -9.23 -17.54
N GLN A 250 -27.86 -10.11 -18.46
CA GLN A 250 -29.12 -9.93 -19.18
C GLN A 250 -30.27 -10.08 -18.17
N LEU A 251 -30.81 -8.94 -17.74
CA LEU A 251 -31.90 -8.90 -16.78
C LEU A 251 -33.24 -9.16 -17.48
N SER A 252 -34.05 -10.04 -16.89
CA SER A 252 -35.45 -10.21 -17.30
C SER A 252 -36.20 -8.86 -17.25
N PRO A 253 -37.30 -8.67 -18.02
CA PRO A 253 -38.11 -7.46 -17.93
C PRO A 253 -38.53 -7.12 -16.50
N SER A 254 -38.92 -8.14 -15.73
CA SER A 254 -39.28 -8.03 -14.32
C SER A 254 -38.09 -7.64 -13.44
N ALA A 255 -36.92 -8.28 -13.65
CA ALA A 255 -35.69 -7.95 -12.93
C ALA A 255 -35.25 -6.50 -13.18
N ARG A 256 -35.39 -5.99 -14.41
CA ARG A 256 -35.09 -4.59 -14.73
C ARG A 256 -35.95 -3.61 -13.94
N ARG A 257 -37.24 -3.92 -13.76
CA ARG A 257 -38.15 -3.10 -12.96
C ARG A 257 -37.75 -3.09 -11.48
N LEU A 258 -37.48 -4.27 -10.92
CA LEU A 258 -37.01 -4.41 -9.53
C LEU A 258 -35.65 -3.72 -9.32
N ARG A 259 -34.72 -3.84 -10.26
CA ARG A 259 -33.40 -3.21 -10.21
C ARG A 259 -33.47 -1.68 -10.08
N ARG A 260 -34.46 -1.03 -10.70
CA ARG A 260 -34.69 0.42 -10.60
C ARG A 260 -35.11 0.88 -9.21
N ARG A 261 -35.54 -0.05 -8.34
CA ARG A 261 -35.90 0.24 -6.95
C ARG A 261 -34.74 0.05 -5.98
N LEU A 262 -33.65 -0.59 -6.42
CA LEU A 262 -32.46 -0.81 -5.62
C LEU A 262 -31.51 0.39 -5.68
N PRO A 263 -30.76 0.68 -4.60
CA PRO A 263 -29.83 1.81 -4.54
C PRO A 263 -28.69 1.77 -5.56
N GLY A 264 -28.30 0.58 -6.04
CA GLY A 264 -27.26 0.43 -7.05
C GLY A 264 -25.81 0.53 -6.54
N PHE A 265 -25.59 0.70 -5.24
CA PHE A 265 -24.24 0.78 -4.64
C PHE A 265 -23.44 -0.53 -4.68
N ASN A 266 -24.08 -1.67 -5.01
CA ASN A 266 -23.46 -2.99 -5.04
C ASN A 266 -22.61 -3.29 -3.78
N CYS A 267 -23.11 -2.96 -2.58
CA CYS A 267 -22.35 -3.17 -1.35
C CYS A 267 -22.21 -4.65 -0.97
N GLY A 268 -23.07 -5.54 -1.49
CA GLY A 268 -23.02 -6.99 -1.23
C GLY A 268 -23.61 -7.43 0.11
N ALA A 269 -24.18 -6.51 0.87
CA ALA A 269 -24.76 -6.79 2.19
C ALA A 269 -25.93 -7.79 2.14
N CYS A 270 -26.65 -7.88 1.01
CA CYS A 270 -27.72 -8.83 0.81
C CYS A 270 -27.25 -10.25 0.44
N GLY A 271 -25.93 -10.49 0.34
CA GLY A 271 -25.37 -11.79 -0.08
C GLY A 271 -25.11 -11.93 -1.58
N TYR A 272 -25.59 -10.99 -2.39
CA TYR A 272 -25.41 -10.99 -3.84
C TYR A 272 -24.29 -10.05 -4.29
N ALA A 273 -23.55 -10.44 -5.34
CA ALA A 273 -22.42 -9.66 -5.84
C ALA A 273 -22.83 -8.28 -6.38
N THR A 274 -24.03 -8.13 -6.93
CA THR A 274 -24.54 -6.85 -7.47
C THR A 274 -26.03 -6.69 -7.19
N CYS A 275 -26.52 -5.45 -7.27
CA CYS A 275 -27.94 -5.14 -7.27
C CYS A 275 -28.65 -5.77 -8.48
N ASP A 276 -27.95 -5.97 -9.61
CA ASP A 276 -28.49 -6.68 -10.78
C ASP A 276 -28.72 -8.16 -10.46
N ALA A 277 -27.74 -8.83 -9.85
CA ALA A 277 -27.86 -10.22 -9.43
C ALA A 277 -28.98 -10.41 -8.40
N TYR A 278 -29.07 -9.50 -7.42
CA TYR A 278 -30.17 -9.53 -6.45
C TYR A 278 -31.53 -9.30 -7.12
N ALA A 279 -31.66 -8.32 -8.00
CA ALA A 279 -32.91 -8.07 -8.73
C ALA A 279 -33.33 -9.24 -9.62
N GLN A 280 -32.36 -9.93 -10.23
CA GLN A 280 -32.62 -11.14 -11.01
C GLN A 280 -33.15 -12.26 -10.13
N ALA A 281 -32.52 -12.51 -8.98
CA ALA A 281 -32.98 -13.51 -8.01
C ALA A 281 -34.38 -13.20 -7.47
N LEU A 282 -34.67 -11.92 -7.18
CA LEU A 282 -36.01 -11.47 -6.78
C LEU A 282 -37.05 -11.72 -7.88
N SER A 283 -36.69 -11.46 -9.14
CA SER A 283 -37.60 -11.71 -10.27
C SER A 283 -37.93 -13.18 -10.47
N GLY A 284 -37.01 -14.07 -10.08
CA GLY A 284 -37.21 -15.52 -10.13
C GLY A 284 -37.94 -16.10 -8.93
N GLY A 285 -38.35 -15.28 -7.96
CA GLY A 285 -39.01 -15.74 -6.72
C GLY A 285 -38.09 -16.55 -5.79
N GLN A 286 -36.77 -16.46 -5.98
CA GLN A 286 -35.79 -17.29 -5.26
C GLN A 286 -35.39 -16.71 -3.90
N VAL A 287 -35.77 -15.47 -3.60
CA VAL A 287 -35.30 -14.73 -2.44
C VAL A 287 -36.34 -13.72 -1.95
N VAL A 288 -36.30 -13.43 -0.64
CA VAL A 288 -37.17 -12.45 0.02
C VAL A 288 -36.75 -11.00 -0.28
N LEU A 289 -37.71 -10.07 -0.26
CA LEU A 289 -37.48 -8.66 -0.66
C LEU A 289 -36.69 -7.81 0.35
N ASN A 290 -36.58 -8.24 1.61
CA ASN A 290 -36.09 -7.42 2.73
C ASN A 290 -34.58 -7.47 2.98
N LEU A 291 -33.78 -8.14 2.14
CA LEU A 291 -32.33 -8.32 2.37
C LEU A 291 -31.48 -7.07 2.07
N CYS A 292 -32.06 -5.98 1.58
CA CYS A 292 -31.31 -4.76 1.29
C CYS A 292 -31.02 -3.94 2.57
N LEU A 293 -30.01 -4.35 3.34
CA LEU A 293 -29.59 -3.64 4.57
C LEU A 293 -29.40 -2.11 4.39
N PRO A 294 -28.62 -1.60 3.42
CA PRO A 294 -28.43 -0.15 3.29
C PRO A 294 -29.69 0.60 2.84
N GLY A 295 -30.62 -0.11 2.18
CA GLY A 295 -31.89 0.45 1.72
C GLY A 295 -32.99 0.43 2.77
N GLY A 296 -32.90 -0.49 3.73
CA GLY A 296 -33.85 -0.65 4.83
C GLY A 296 -35.31 -0.80 4.38
N ALA A 297 -36.22 -0.39 5.25
CA ALA A 297 -37.66 -0.39 5.00
C ALA A 297 -38.07 0.38 3.72
N PRO A 298 -37.54 1.58 3.43
CA PRO A 298 -37.95 2.32 2.23
C PRO A 298 -37.71 1.56 0.92
N VAL A 299 -36.60 0.83 0.80
CA VAL A 299 -36.31 0.02 -0.39
C VAL A 299 -37.19 -1.22 -0.43
N ARG A 300 -37.39 -1.89 0.72
CA ARG A 300 -38.31 -3.03 0.82
C ARG A 300 -39.72 -2.66 0.34
N ASP A 301 -40.26 -1.53 0.78
CA ASP A 301 -41.64 -1.13 0.46
C ASP A 301 -41.79 -0.78 -1.03
N ARG A 302 -40.76 -0.18 -1.64
CA ARG A 302 -40.72 0.07 -3.10
C ARG A 302 -40.62 -1.24 -3.89
N LEU A 303 -39.86 -2.22 -3.40
CA LEU A 303 -39.75 -3.54 -4.03
C LEU A 303 -41.07 -4.30 -3.91
N GLN A 304 -41.75 -4.22 -2.76
CA GLN A 304 -43.07 -4.80 -2.51
C GLN A 304 -44.09 -4.28 -3.52
N ALA A 305 -44.24 -2.96 -3.60
CA ALA A 305 -45.18 -2.31 -4.53
C ALA A 305 -44.86 -2.63 -6.01
N GLU A 306 -43.58 -2.80 -6.35
CA GLU A 306 -43.18 -3.14 -7.72
C GLU A 306 -43.41 -4.62 -8.05
N ALA A 307 -43.24 -5.52 -7.07
CA ALA A 307 -43.48 -6.95 -7.20
C ALA A 307 -44.98 -7.28 -7.32
N GLU A 308 -45.83 -6.59 -6.56
CA GLU A 308 -47.30 -6.67 -6.67
C GLU A 308 -47.77 -6.32 -8.09
N LYS A 309 -47.23 -5.24 -8.67
CA LYS A 309 -47.50 -4.85 -10.07
C LYS A 309 -47.08 -5.90 -11.09
N LEU A 310 -46.10 -6.74 -10.76
CA LEU A 310 -45.60 -7.81 -11.63
C LEU A 310 -46.31 -9.13 -11.40
N GLN A 311 -47.25 -9.19 -10.45
CA GLN A 311 -47.90 -10.43 -10.02
C GLN A 311 -46.87 -11.51 -9.63
N LEU A 312 -45.70 -11.11 -9.12
CA LEU A 312 -44.70 -12.05 -8.60
C LEU A 312 -45.26 -12.62 -7.31
N THR A 313 -45.60 -13.92 -7.33
CA THR A 313 -46.04 -14.66 -6.15
C THR A 313 -44.89 -14.65 -5.15
N GLN A 314 -44.98 -13.87 -4.07
CA GLN A 314 -43.88 -13.84 -3.10
C GLN A 314 -43.89 -15.10 -2.25
N VAL A 315 -42.75 -15.78 -2.25
CA VAL A 315 -42.33 -16.68 -1.17
C VAL A 315 -42.24 -15.83 0.10
N ASN A 316 -43.21 -16.08 0.98
CA ASN A 316 -43.42 -15.56 2.34
C ASN A 316 -42.42 -14.55 2.91
N GLN A 317 -43.00 -13.44 3.34
CA GLN A 317 -42.59 -12.64 4.48
C GLN A 317 -41.99 -13.53 5.58
N SER A 318 -40.66 -13.53 5.74
CA SER A 318 -40.05 -14.06 6.95
C SER A 318 -40.31 -13.06 8.08
N HIS A 319 -41.48 -13.17 8.70
CA HIS A 319 -41.71 -12.67 10.05
C HIS A 319 -40.81 -13.46 11.00
N ALA A 320 -39.74 -12.81 11.46
CA ALA A 320 -39.12 -12.97 12.79
C ALA A 320 -37.94 -11.97 12.88
#